data_AF-A0A6P6RT43-F1
#
_entry.id   AF-A0A6P6RT43-F1
#
_cell.length_a   1.000
_cell.length_b   1.000
_cell.length_c   1.000
_cell.angle_alpha   90.00
_cell.angle_beta   90.00
_cell.angle_gamma   90.00
#
_symmetry.space_group_name_H-M   'P 1'
#
loop_
_entity.id
_entity.type
_entity.pdbx_description
1 polymer ?
#
loop_
_entity_poly.entity_id
_entity_poly.type
_entity_poly.pdbx_seq_one_letter_code
_entity_poly.pdbx_strand_id
1 'polypeptide(L)'
;MAAFGEEKIAELEAFVTLVRNDPKILHRPELAFFKEYLWSLGARIPDLPEEEEPEEPESEEEVFKVESLNDEEVVAPESIPPPELAPAGEKELTDDDYDKLAKAKEAATQALEAGDIGKAIDSYTTALLIGNPTALLYTRRAEALLKQRRFAAAARDCDEALKLNPDNARAYRIRGTANRQATAHCTASSCRYLGNWKQAHSDIEMGQKIDYDENIWDMQKLVEQKYKKIEEHERSVQRKREDKERKEREKRARAQRESAQRAYEEQKKREAGMPGGMPGGMPGGMPRGMSGGMPGGMPGGMSGGMPGGMSGGMPGGMPGGMGGLGGLLGSMNDPDLQQVFSNPKMMAAFQDILANPANMSKYKDDPDVAEAISKLTRKFGGGMPGGFNVPH
;
A
#
# COMPACT_ATOMS: atom_id res chain seq x y z
N MET A 1 24.23 5.06 69.24
CA MET A 1 24.36 5.70 67.91
C MET A 1 25.19 4.75 67.07
N ALA A 2 24.61 4.17 66.02
CA ALA A 2 25.38 3.29 65.14
C ALA A 2 26.45 4.13 64.44
N ALA A 3 27.73 3.78 64.65
CA ALA A 3 28.82 4.40 63.92
C ALA A 3 28.73 3.94 62.46
N PHE A 4 28.44 4.86 61.55
CA PHE A 4 28.58 4.59 60.12
C PHE A 4 30.07 4.34 59.84
N GLY A 5 30.39 3.24 59.17
CA GLY A 5 31.78 2.96 58.77
C GLY A 5 32.30 4.05 57.83
N GLU A 6 33.58 4.39 57.94
CA GLU A 6 34.22 5.45 57.15
C GLU A 6 34.02 5.27 55.64
N GLU A 7 34.01 4.02 55.17
CA GLU A 7 33.75 3.67 53.77
C GLU A 7 32.36 4.09 53.29
N LYS A 8 31.31 3.86 54.09
CA LYS A 8 29.94 4.25 53.75
C LYS A 8 29.74 5.77 53.76
N ILE A 9 30.49 6.47 54.60
CA ILE A 9 30.49 7.93 54.62
C ILE A 9 31.16 8.46 53.34
N ALA A 10 32.29 7.87 52.93
CA ALA A 10 32.97 8.24 51.70
C ALA A 10 32.10 7.98 50.45
N GLU A 11 31.37 6.86 50.41
CA GLU A 11 30.41 6.57 49.33
C GLU A 11 29.26 7.59 49.29
N LEU A 12 28.73 7.97 50.46
CA LEU A 12 27.67 8.97 50.54
C LEU A 12 28.16 10.35 50.11
N GLU A 13 29.38 10.75 50.48
CA GLU A 13 30.00 12.00 50.04
C GLU A 13 30.23 12.03 48.52
N ALA A 14 30.69 10.92 47.95
CA ALA A 14 30.85 10.78 46.50
C ALA A 14 29.49 10.90 45.78
N PHE A 15 28.45 10.25 46.30
CA PHE A 15 27.10 10.34 45.76
C PHE A 15 26.51 11.75 45.85
N VAL A 16 26.67 12.44 46.99
CA VAL A 16 26.23 13.84 47.13
C VAL A 16 26.96 14.75 46.16
N THR A 17 28.26 14.51 45.93
CA THR A 17 29.05 15.26 44.94
C THR A 17 28.53 15.02 43.52
N LEU A 18 28.18 13.78 43.18
CA LEU A 18 27.58 13.41 41.90
C LEU A 18 26.25 14.15 41.68
N VAL A 19 25.36 14.15 42.68
CA VAL A 19 24.05 14.82 42.62
C VAL A 19 24.17 16.35 42.56
N ARG A 20 25.21 16.94 43.17
CA ARG A 20 25.49 18.38 43.04
C ARG A 20 25.90 18.76 41.61
N ASN A 21 26.61 17.87 40.92
CA ASN A 21 27.07 18.10 39.55
C ASN A 21 25.96 17.81 38.53
N ASP A 22 25.14 16.79 38.78
CA ASP A 22 23.98 16.44 37.94
C ASP A 22 22.75 16.10 38.80
N PRO A 23 21.90 17.11 39.08
CA PRO A 23 20.68 16.91 39.87
C PRO A 23 19.67 15.96 39.22
N LYS A 24 19.76 15.70 37.90
CA LYS A 24 18.83 14.81 37.17
C LYS A 24 18.87 13.38 37.70
N ILE A 25 19.98 12.97 38.31
CA ILE A 25 20.18 11.64 38.87
C ILE A 25 19.11 11.31 39.94
N LEU A 26 18.61 12.32 40.66
CA LEU A 26 17.53 12.14 41.65
C LEU A 26 16.19 11.70 41.04
N HIS A 27 16.03 11.77 39.70
CA HIS A 27 14.82 11.33 39.00
C HIS A 27 14.87 9.85 38.57
N ARG A 28 15.98 9.13 38.81
CA ARG A 28 16.08 7.71 38.50
C ARG A 28 15.12 6.88 39.38
N PRO A 29 14.45 5.86 38.84
CA PRO A 29 13.48 5.06 39.59
C PRO A 29 14.10 4.31 40.78
N GLU A 30 15.38 3.95 40.69
CA GLU A 30 16.12 3.27 41.75
C GLU A 30 16.32 4.14 43.00
N LEU A 31 16.23 5.47 42.86
CA LEU A 31 16.44 6.45 43.92
C LEU A 31 15.12 7.08 44.41
N ALA A 32 13.97 6.50 44.04
CA ALA A 32 12.65 7.00 44.42
C ALA A 32 12.49 7.15 45.94
N PHE A 33 12.98 6.18 46.73
CA PHE A 33 12.95 6.24 48.19
C PHE A 33 13.71 7.45 48.77
N PHE A 34 14.82 7.84 48.13
CA PHE A 34 15.63 8.99 48.56
C PHE A 34 14.97 10.31 48.16
N LYS A 35 14.34 10.34 46.98
CA LYS A 35 13.53 11.47 46.51
C LYS A 35 12.34 11.76 47.45
N GLU A 36 11.63 10.71 47.86
CA GLU A 36 10.51 10.79 48.83
C GLU A 36 10.99 11.28 50.20
N TYR A 37 12.13 10.80 50.68
CA TYR A 37 12.75 11.30 51.91
C TYR A 37 13.07 12.79 51.82
N LEU A 38 13.65 13.27 50.71
CA LEU A 38 13.95 14.69 50.52
C LEU A 38 12.67 15.55 50.49
N TRP A 39 11.61 15.07 49.85
CA TRP A 39 10.31 15.75 49.88
C TRP A 39 9.70 15.79 51.28
N SER A 40 9.86 14.74 52.09
CA SER A 40 9.39 14.72 53.48
C SER A 40 10.06 15.78 54.35
N LEU A 41 11.29 16.17 54.00
CA LEU A 41 12.05 17.26 54.63
C LEU A 41 11.73 18.64 54.05
N GLY A 42 10.81 18.74 53.08
CA GLY A 42 10.42 19.97 52.42
C GLY A 42 11.40 20.46 51.35
N ALA A 43 12.31 19.61 50.87
CA ALA A 43 13.25 19.99 49.82
C ALA A 43 12.52 20.19 48.47
N ARG A 44 12.90 21.24 47.73
CA ARG A 44 12.45 21.46 46.34
C ARG A 44 13.52 20.94 45.39
N ILE A 45 13.20 19.85 44.70
CA ILE A 45 14.05 19.26 43.66
C ILE A 45 13.65 19.92 42.33
N PRO A 46 14.59 20.48 41.55
CA PRO A 46 14.29 21.02 40.22
C PRO A 46 13.61 19.96 39.36
N ASP A 47 12.56 20.33 38.64
CA ASP A 47 12.01 19.44 37.62
C ASP A 47 13.06 19.22 36.52
N LEU A 48 13.02 18.03 35.91
CA LEU A 48 13.86 17.78 34.73
C LEU A 48 13.59 18.89 33.73
N PRO A 49 14.60 19.67 33.28
CA PRO A 49 14.40 20.51 32.11
C PRO A 49 13.89 19.59 31.01
N GLU A 50 12.79 19.98 30.34
CA GLU A 50 12.35 19.33 29.10
C GLU A 50 13.59 19.22 28.23
N GLU A 51 14.10 18.00 28.05
CA GLU A 51 15.16 17.76 27.10
C GLU A 51 14.51 18.07 25.75
N GLU A 52 14.89 19.20 25.16
CA GLU A 52 14.90 19.32 23.71
C GLU A 52 15.77 18.17 23.23
N GLU A 53 15.13 17.05 22.92
CA GLU A 53 15.72 15.95 22.19
C GLU A 53 16.41 16.57 20.97
N PRO A 54 17.66 16.16 20.63
CA PRO A 54 18.24 16.58 19.36
C PRO A 54 17.22 16.26 18.28
N GLU A 55 16.85 17.26 17.47
CA GLU A 55 15.90 17.13 16.35
C GLU A 55 16.25 15.88 15.51
N GLU A 56 15.65 14.74 15.88
CA GLU A 56 15.32 13.72 14.91
C GLU A 56 14.43 14.45 13.90
N PRO A 57 14.66 14.32 12.59
CA PRO A 57 13.82 14.99 11.62
C PRO A 57 12.40 14.56 11.90
N GLU A 58 11.58 15.50 12.38
CA GLU A 58 10.21 15.32 12.81
C GLU A 58 9.55 14.27 11.91
N SER A 59 9.46 13.04 12.40
CA SER A 59 8.23 12.32 12.18
C SER A 59 7.22 13.05 13.02
N GLU A 60 6.67 14.12 12.45
CA GLU A 60 5.26 14.41 12.61
C GLU A 60 4.50 13.13 12.21
N GLU A 61 4.52 12.13 13.10
CA GLU A 61 3.28 11.54 13.52
C GLU A 61 2.46 12.68 14.12
N GLU A 62 1.95 13.56 13.24
CA GLU A 62 0.56 13.96 13.37
C GLU A 62 -0.21 12.63 13.41
N VAL A 63 -0.34 12.10 14.62
CA VAL A 63 -1.44 11.23 14.98
C VAL A 63 -2.64 12.10 14.64
N PHE A 64 -3.14 11.91 13.42
CA PHE A 64 -4.32 12.57 12.92
C PHE A 64 -5.39 12.34 13.98
N LYS A 65 -5.68 13.37 14.77
CA LYS A 65 -6.68 13.32 15.83
C LYS A 65 -8.00 13.41 15.10
N VAL A 66 -8.42 12.28 14.54
CA VAL A 66 -9.74 12.13 13.96
C VAL A 66 -10.68 12.52 15.09
N GLU A 67 -11.46 13.57 14.89
CA GLU A 67 -12.62 13.83 15.73
C GLU A 67 -13.31 12.48 15.96
N SER A 68 -13.31 12.06 17.22
CA SER A 68 -13.79 10.76 17.66
C SER A 68 -15.16 10.54 17.02
N LEU A 69 -15.22 9.62 16.07
CA LEU A 69 -16.49 9.16 15.56
C LEU A 69 -17.09 8.34 16.71
N ASN A 70 -17.94 9.01 17.50
CA ASN A 70 -18.60 8.55 18.73
C ASN A 70 -18.33 7.09 19.11
N ASP A 71 -17.56 6.92 20.17
CA ASP A 71 -17.11 5.65 20.76
C ASP A 71 -18.23 4.84 21.46
N GLU A 72 -19.49 5.20 21.26
CA GLU A 72 -20.60 4.71 22.09
C GLU A 72 -21.10 3.30 21.74
N GLU A 73 -20.60 2.68 20.67
CA GLU A 73 -21.04 1.35 20.29
C GLU A 73 -19.79 0.54 19.98
N VAL A 74 -19.22 -0.14 20.96
CA VAL A 74 -18.12 -1.11 20.81
C VAL A 74 -18.72 -2.52 20.89
N VAL A 75 -18.55 -3.36 19.86
CA VAL A 75 -18.90 -4.78 19.89
C VAL A 75 -17.64 -5.57 20.11
N ALA A 76 -17.64 -6.29 21.23
CA ALA A 76 -16.61 -7.25 21.57
C ALA A 76 -16.41 -8.26 20.43
N PRO A 77 -15.18 -8.76 20.23
CA PRO A 77 -14.93 -9.84 19.27
C PRO A 77 -15.93 -10.99 19.52
N GLU A 78 -16.48 -11.55 18.44
CA GLU A 78 -17.49 -12.61 18.53
C GLU A 78 -16.94 -13.77 19.37
N SER A 79 -17.58 -14.04 20.51
CA SER A 79 -17.20 -15.14 21.40
C SER A 79 -17.79 -16.49 20.97
N ILE A 80 -18.88 -16.45 20.19
CA ILE A 80 -19.58 -17.63 19.70
C ILE A 80 -18.95 -18.02 18.35
N PRO A 81 -18.50 -19.28 18.18
CA PRO A 81 -17.90 -19.73 16.92
C PRO A 81 -18.91 -19.58 15.77
N PRO A 82 -18.45 -19.19 14.56
CA PRO A 82 -19.33 -19.04 13.40
C PRO A 82 -20.03 -20.37 13.08
N PRO A 83 -21.30 -20.34 12.62
CA PRO A 83 -21.98 -21.54 12.16
C PRO A 83 -21.20 -22.26 11.06
N GLU A 84 -21.34 -23.58 11.00
CA GLU A 84 -20.65 -24.40 10.00
C GLU A 84 -21.08 -24.01 8.58
N LEU A 85 -20.13 -24.05 7.64
CA LEU A 85 -20.43 -23.90 6.21
C LEU A 85 -20.89 -25.24 5.64
N ALA A 86 -21.51 -25.21 4.47
CA ALA A 86 -21.86 -26.44 3.76
C ALA A 86 -20.61 -27.29 3.49
N PRO A 87 -20.74 -28.64 3.47
CA PRO A 87 -19.64 -29.53 3.12
C PRO A 87 -19.08 -29.20 1.73
N ALA A 88 -17.77 -29.35 1.56
CA ALA A 88 -17.12 -29.12 0.28
C ALA A 88 -17.43 -30.25 -0.70
N GLY A 89 -17.75 -29.88 -1.94
CA GLY A 89 -18.05 -30.81 -3.03
C GLY A 89 -19.54 -30.94 -3.32
N GLU A 90 -19.86 -31.25 -4.57
CA GLU A 90 -21.23 -31.52 -4.99
C GLU A 90 -21.63 -32.92 -4.53
N LYS A 91 -22.79 -33.02 -3.88
CA LYS A 91 -23.37 -34.28 -3.42
C LYS A 91 -24.65 -34.55 -4.22
N GLU A 92 -24.81 -35.75 -4.75
CA GLU A 92 -26.10 -36.17 -5.27
C GLU A 92 -27.09 -36.30 -4.11
N LEU A 93 -28.13 -35.46 -4.15
CA LEU A 93 -29.19 -35.46 -3.15
C LEU A 93 -30.23 -36.53 -3.52
N THR A 94 -30.58 -37.38 -2.56
CA THR A 94 -31.71 -38.31 -2.68
C THR A 94 -33.03 -37.57 -2.46
N ASP A 95 -34.16 -38.18 -2.84
CA ASP A 95 -35.50 -37.64 -2.57
C ASP A 95 -35.69 -37.31 -1.07
N ASP A 96 -35.22 -38.21 -0.20
CA ASP A 96 -35.23 -38.00 1.26
C ASP A 96 -34.41 -36.77 1.68
N ASP A 97 -33.29 -36.48 1.03
CA ASP A 97 -32.47 -35.31 1.32
C ASP A 97 -33.12 -34.01 0.84
N TYR A 98 -33.84 -34.04 -0.29
CA TYR A 98 -34.67 -32.91 -0.73
C TYR A 98 -35.81 -32.62 0.25
N ASP A 99 -36.47 -33.66 0.76
CA ASP A 99 -37.52 -33.53 1.78
C ASP A 99 -36.97 -32.94 3.08
N LYS A 100 -35.79 -33.39 3.54
CA LYS A 100 -35.12 -32.81 4.70
C LYS A 100 -34.74 -31.35 4.45
N LEU A 101 -34.24 -31.03 3.26
CA LEU A 101 -33.86 -29.67 2.89
C LEU A 101 -35.07 -28.73 2.89
N ALA A 102 -36.19 -29.17 2.31
CA ALA A 102 -37.44 -28.41 2.30
C ALA A 102 -37.94 -28.15 3.73
N LYS A 103 -37.98 -29.19 4.58
CA LYS A 103 -38.38 -29.06 5.99
C LYS A 103 -37.46 -28.12 6.77
N ALA A 104 -36.14 -28.21 6.58
CA ALA A 104 -35.18 -27.33 7.24
C ALA A 104 -35.37 -25.86 6.83
N LYS A 105 -35.63 -25.60 5.54
CA LYS A 105 -35.92 -24.25 5.02
C LYS A 105 -37.22 -23.68 5.56
N GLU A 106 -38.25 -24.51 5.64
CA GLU A 106 -39.54 -24.13 6.20
C GLU A 106 -39.41 -23.82 7.70
N ALA A 107 -38.76 -24.70 8.47
CA ALA A 107 -38.48 -24.49 9.88
C ALA A 107 -37.68 -23.21 10.13
N ALA A 108 -36.69 -22.90 9.30
CA ALA A 108 -35.94 -21.65 9.40
C ALA A 108 -36.81 -20.42 9.19
N THR A 109 -37.72 -20.47 8.22
CA THR A 109 -38.64 -19.38 7.91
C THR A 109 -39.66 -19.17 9.03
N GLN A 110 -40.26 -20.24 9.53
CA GLN A 110 -41.18 -20.21 10.67
C GLN A 110 -40.48 -19.68 11.93
N ALA A 111 -39.22 -20.07 12.18
CA ALA A 111 -38.45 -19.56 13.31
C ALA A 111 -38.17 -18.05 13.18
N LEU A 112 -37.88 -17.55 11.98
CA LEU A 112 -37.74 -16.10 11.73
C LEU A 112 -39.05 -15.34 11.96
N GLU A 113 -40.18 -15.88 11.50
CA GLU A 113 -41.51 -15.29 11.72
C GLU A 113 -41.90 -15.27 13.20
N ALA A 114 -41.53 -16.32 13.94
CA ALA A 114 -41.67 -16.39 15.39
C ALA A 114 -40.68 -15.48 16.16
N GLY A 115 -39.72 -14.85 15.46
CA GLY A 115 -38.69 -14.01 16.06
C GLY A 115 -37.54 -14.78 16.74
N ASP A 116 -37.52 -16.12 16.64
CA ASP A 116 -36.46 -16.97 17.19
C ASP A 116 -35.29 -17.06 16.20
N ILE A 117 -34.45 -16.02 16.21
CA ILE A 117 -33.30 -15.88 15.31
C ILE A 117 -32.30 -17.02 15.50
N GLY A 118 -32.12 -17.52 16.74
CA GLY A 118 -31.20 -18.63 17.03
C GLY A 118 -31.63 -19.91 16.33
N LYS A 119 -32.89 -20.33 16.52
CA LYS A 119 -33.43 -21.51 15.84
C LYS A 119 -33.45 -21.37 14.31
N ALA A 120 -33.65 -20.15 13.80
CA ALA A 120 -33.57 -19.89 12.37
C ALA A 120 -32.15 -20.16 11.83
N ILE A 121 -31.12 -19.67 12.51
CA ILE A 121 -29.71 -19.92 12.14
C ILE A 121 -29.40 -21.41 12.19
N ASP A 122 -29.85 -22.12 13.22
CA ASP A 122 -29.66 -23.56 13.35
C ASP A 122 -30.33 -24.31 12.20
N SER A 123 -31.58 -23.97 11.89
CA SER A 123 -32.34 -24.57 10.79
C SER A 123 -31.70 -24.28 9.42
N TYR A 124 -31.22 -23.06 9.16
CA TYR A 124 -30.44 -22.78 7.96
C TYR A 124 -29.12 -23.55 7.91
N THR A 125 -28.47 -23.76 9.06
CA THR A 125 -27.24 -24.57 9.14
C THR A 125 -27.53 -26.02 8.80
N THR A 126 -28.62 -26.61 9.32
CA THR A 126 -29.04 -27.96 8.91
C THR A 126 -29.34 -28.04 7.41
N ALA A 127 -29.98 -27.03 6.82
CA ALA A 127 -30.23 -26.96 5.39
C ALA A 127 -28.93 -26.91 4.57
N LEU A 128 -27.94 -26.14 5.01
CA LEU A 128 -26.64 -26.04 4.34
C LEU A 128 -25.81 -27.33 4.46
N LEU A 129 -25.90 -28.04 5.58
CA LEU A 129 -25.18 -29.29 5.81
C LEU A 129 -25.71 -30.48 5.00
N ILE A 130 -26.95 -30.42 4.51
CA ILE A 130 -27.51 -31.47 3.64
C ILE A 130 -26.74 -31.58 2.31
N GLY A 131 -26.22 -30.46 1.81
CA GLY A 131 -25.41 -30.38 0.58
C GLY A 131 -26.03 -29.47 -0.49
N ASN A 132 -25.24 -29.17 -1.53
CA ASN A 132 -25.58 -28.29 -2.66
C ASN A 132 -26.17 -26.94 -2.20
N PRO A 133 -25.41 -26.15 -1.42
CA PRO A 133 -25.88 -24.87 -0.93
C PRO A 133 -26.18 -23.92 -2.09
N THR A 134 -27.21 -23.09 -1.92
CA THR A 134 -27.52 -22.01 -2.86
C THR A 134 -27.09 -20.67 -2.25
N ALA A 135 -26.79 -19.70 -3.10
CA ALA A 135 -26.49 -18.34 -2.65
C ALA A 135 -27.61 -17.78 -1.76
N LEU A 136 -28.87 -18.15 -2.02
CA LEU A 136 -30.02 -17.74 -1.23
C LEU A 136 -29.97 -18.27 0.21
N LEU A 137 -29.59 -19.53 0.43
CA LEU A 137 -29.49 -20.10 1.78
C LEU A 137 -28.46 -19.35 2.62
N TYR A 138 -27.27 -19.12 2.09
CA TYR A 138 -26.24 -18.32 2.74
C TYR A 138 -26.70 -16.88 2.99
N THR A 139 -27.33 -16.24 2.00
CA THR A 139 -27.83 -14.86 2.13
C THR A 139 -28.90 -14.75 3.25
N ARG A 140 -29.78 -15.74 3.38
CA ARG A 140 -30.83 -15.78 4.42
C ARG A 140 -30.24 -16.03 5.81
N ARG A 141 -29.25 -16.92 5.93
CA ARG A 141 -28.56 -17.15 7.21
C ARG A 141 -27.74 -15.92 7.62
N ALA A 142 -27.05 -15.26 6.68
CA ALA A 142 -26.34 -14.01 6.90
C ALA A 142 -27.27 -12.89 7.42
N GLU A 143 -28.49 -12.79 6.87
CA GLU A 143 -29.50 -11.84 7.33
C GLU A 143 -29.96 -12.13 8.77
N ALA A 144 -30.13 -13.40 9.14
CA ALA A 144 -30.42 -13.80 10.52
C ALA A 144 -29.25 -13.48 11.46
N LEU A 145 -28.00 -13.73 11.03
CA LEU A 145 -26.79 -13.41 11.78
C LEU A 145 -26.62 -11.90 12.00
N LEU A 146 -26.96 -11.07 11.01
CA LEU A 146 -27.00 -9.60 11.17
C LEU A 146 -27.96 -9.17 12.28
N LYS A 147 -29.17 -9.75 12.33
CA LYS A 147 -30.15 -9.44 13.39
C LYS A 147 -29.64 -9.86 14.77
N GLN A 148 -28.80 -10.89 14.85
CA GLN A 148 -28.12 -11.32 16.08
C GLN A 148 -26.83 -10.53 16.38
N ARG A 149 -26.51 -9.49 15.61
CA ARG A 149 -25.26 -8.71 15.70
C ARG A 149 -23.97 -9.54 15.52
N ARG A 150 -24.06 -10.66 14.79
CA ARG A 150 -22.92 -11.52 14.45
C ARG A 150 -22.36 -11.15 13.08
N PHE A 151 -21.72 -10.00 13.02
CA PHE A 151 -21.32 -9.35 11.77
C PHE A 151 -20.21 -10.10 11.01
N ALA A 152 -19.22 -10.66 11.71
CA ALA A 152 -18.15 -11.40 11.06
C ALA A 152 -18.65 -12.72 10.47
N ALA A 153 -19.53 -13.42 11.20
CA ALA A 153 -20.19 -14.62 10.70
C ALA A 153 -21.11 -14.30 9.50
N ALA A 154 -21.85 -13.19 9.54
CA ALA A 154 -22.69 -12.76 8.42
C ALA A 154 -21.88 -12.43 7.17
N ALA A 155 -20.76 -11.71 7.30
CA ALA A 155 -19.88 -11.39 6.19
C ALA A 155 -19.29 -12.66 5.53
N ARG A 156 -18.90 -13.64 6.35
CA ARG A 156 -18.42 -14.95 5.88
C ARG A 156 -19.47 -15.71 5.06
N ASP A 157 -20.72 -15.73 5.50
CA ASP A 157 -21.80 -16.35 4.72
C ASP A 157 -22.04 -15.61 3.40
N CYS A 158 -21.96 -14.27 3.39
CA CYS A 158 -22.05 -13.50 2.16
C CYS A 158 -20.92 -13.79 1.17
N ASP A 159 -19.69 -14.04 1.66
CA ASP A 159 -18.58 -14.45 0.80
C ASP A 159 -18.88 -15.77 0.08
N GLU A 160 -19.43 -16.76 0.79
CA GLU A 160 -19.88 -18.02 0.15
C GLU A 160 -21.05 -17.80 -0.80
N ALA A 161 -22.00 -16.93 -0.45
CA ALA A 161 -23.11 -16.57 -1.34
C ALA A 161 -22.62 -15.94 -2.66
N LEU A 162 -21.60 -15.07 -2.59
CA LEU A 162 -21.03 -14.39 -3.76
C LEU A 162 -20.12 -15.29 -4.59
N LYS A 163 -19.49 -16.31 -4.00
CA LYS A 163 -18.81 -17.37 -4.77
C LYS A 163 -19.80 -18.16 -5.63
N LEU A 164 -20.99 -18.44 -5.09
CA LEU A 164 -22.05 -19.17 -5.80
C LEU A 164 -22.80 -18.30 -6.81
N ASN A 165 -23.04 -17.03 -6.47
CA ASN A 165 -23.70 -16.07 -7.34
C ASN A 165 -23.06 -14.68 -7.18
N PRO A 166 -22.11 -14.31 -8.06
CA PRO A 166 -21.45 -13.01 -8.03
C PRO A 166 -22.39 -11.81 -8.26
N ASP A 167 -23.56 -12.02 -8.87
CA ASP A 167 -24.55 -10.97 -9.17
C ASP A 167 -25.64 -10.87 -8.09
N ASN A 168 -25.39 -11.41 -6.90
CA ASN A 168 -26.32 -11.33 -5.79
C ASN A 168 -26.22 -9.97 -5.07
N ALA A 169 -26.98 -8.98 -5.54
CA ALA A 169 -27.04 -7.65 -4.94
C ALA A 169 -27.37 -7.64 -3.44
N ARG A 170 -28.21 -8.59 -3.00
CA ARG A 170 -28.59 -8.71 -1.58
C ARG A 170 -27.41 -9.18 -0.73
N ALA A 171 -26.60 -10.11 -1.23
CA ALA A 171 -25.38 -10.54 -0.53
C ALA A 171 -24.39 -9.39 -0.36
N TYR A 172 -24.19 -8.55 -1.40
CA TYR A 172 -23.39 -7.34 -1.28
C TYR A 172 -23.94 -6.36 -0.23
N ARG A 173 -25.24 -6.05 -0.26
CA ARG A 173 -25.87 -5.16 0.74
C ARG A 173 -25.69 -5.66 2.18
N ILE A 174 -25.91 -6.96 2.41
CA ILE A 174 -25.75 -7.59 3.72
C ILE A 174 -24.28 -7.57 4.14
N ARG A 175 -23.35 -7.93 3.26
CA ARG A 175 -21.90 -7.91 3.56
C ARG A 175 -21.41 -6.50 3.87
N GLY A 176 -21.84 -5.51 3.10
CA GLY A 176 -21.50 -4.10 3.34
C GLY A 176 -22.07 -3.57 4.66
N THR A 177 -23.30 -3.97 5.00
CA THR A 177 -23.91 -3.65 6.30
C THR A 177 -23.17 -4.32 7.46
N ALA A 178 -22.83 -5.60 7.33
CA ALA A 178 -22.07 -6.36 8.31
C ALA A 178 -20.70 -5.74 8.54
N ASN A 179 -20.00 -5.40 7.47
CA ASN A 179 -18.68 -4.78 7.49
C ASN A 179 -18.70 -3.40 8.14
N ARG A 180 -19.70 -2.56 7.82
CA ARG A 180 -19.95 -1.28 8.49
C ARG A 180 -20.17 -1.46 9.99
N GLN A 181 -21.01 -2.42 10.38
CA GLN A 181 -21.38 -2.62 11.79
C GLN A 181 -20.18 -3.20 12.55
N ALA A 182 -19.46 -4.18 11.99
CA ALA A 182 -18.23 -4.71 12.57
C ALA A 182 -17.17 -3.62 12.83
N THR A 183 -17.02 -2.61 11.95
CA THR A 183 -16.05 -1.53 12.13
C THR A 183 -16.50 -0.40 13.03
N ALA A 184 -17.80 -0.12 13.12
CA ALA A 184 -18.34 0.85 14.09
C ALA A 184 -17.97 0.45 15.53
N HIS A 185 -17.64 -0.82 15.72
CA HIS A 185 -17.60 -1.52 16.98
C HIS A 185 -16.21 -1.88 17.52
N CYS A 186 -15.12 -1.50 16.85
CA CYS A 186 -13.77 -1.82 17.32
C CYS A 186 -13.15 -0.68 18.14
N THR A 187 -12.63 -1.00 19.35
CA THR A 187 -11.98 -0.07 20.29
C THR A 187 -10.55 0.30 19.93
N ALA A 188 -9.88 -0.48 19.09
CA ALA A 188 -8.54 -0.15 18.68
C ALA A 188 -8.58 0.96 17.61
N SER A 189 -7.93 2.09 17.89
CA SER A 189 -7.71 3.15 16.91
C SER A 189 -7.05 2.63 15.62
N SER A 190 -6.38 1.48 15.64
CA SER A 190 -5.88 0.80 14.43
C SER A 190 -6.94 -0.01 13.68
N CYS A 191 -7.91 -0.62 14.38
CA CYS A 191 -8.99 -1.41 13.77
C CYS A 191 -10.15 -0.54 13.25
N ARG A 192 -10.29 0.71 13.72
CA ARG A 192 -11.25 1.68 13.17
C ARG A 192 -10.99 2.06 11.72
N TYR A 193 -9.74 1.93 11.25
CA TYR A 193 -9.31 2.47 9.96
C TYR A 193 -8.85 1.42 8.95
N LEU A 194 -8.68 0.15 9.34
CA LEU A 194 -8.05 -0.85 8.49
C LEU A 194 -8.97 -2.06 8.27
N GLY A 195 -9.75 -2.00 7.19
CA GLY A 195 -10.41 -3.18 6.63
C GLY A 195 -11.79 -2.89 6.07
N ASN A 196 -12.80 -2.78 6.95
CA ASN A 196 -14.15 -3.08 6.47
C ASN A 196 -14.94 -1.86 6.00
N TRP A 197 -14.52 -0.60 6.23
CA TRP A 197 -15.21 0.56 5.63
C TRP A 197 -15.00 0.64 4.12
N LYS A 198 -13.80 0.34 3.64
CA LYS A 198 -13.49 0.24 2.21
C LYS A 198 -14.26 -0.90 1.57
N GLN A 199 -14.27 -2.06 2.21
CA GLN A 199 -15.03 -3.21 1.75
C GLN A 199 -16.53 -2.93 1.77
N ALA A 200 -17.04 -2.28 2.84
CA ALA A 200 -18.43 -1.87 2.93
C ALA A 200 -18.82 -0.88 1.84
N HIS A 201 -17.95 0.08 1.53
CA HIS A 201 -18.14 1.04 0.45
C HIS A 201 -18.24 0.33 -0.89
N SER A 202 -17.25 -0.49 -1.22
CA SER A 202 -17.23 -1.29 -2.45
C SER A 202 -18.44 -2.21 -2.56
N ASP A 203 -18.85 -2.85 -1.47
CA ASP A 203 -19.99 -3.76 -1.44
C ASP A 203 -21.31 -3.01 -1.65
N ILE A 204 -21.53 -1.88 -0.97
CA ILE A 204 -22.75 -1.10 -1.13
C ILE A 204 -22.85 -0.54 -2.55
N GLU A 205 -21.75 -0.03 -3.11
CA GLU A 205 -21.73 0.42 -4.50
C GLU A 205 -22.02 -0.70 -5.50
N MET A 206 -21.40 -1.87 -5.33
CA MET A 206 -21.66 -3.01 -6.22
C MET A 206 -23.10 -3.51 -6.10
N GLY A 207 -23.64 -3.57 -4.88
CA GLY A 207 -25.03 -3.90 -4.63
C GLY A 207 -25.99 -2.94 -5.34
N GLN A 208 -25.79 -1.63 -5.17
CA GLN A 208 -26.60 -0.57 -5.82
C GLN A 208 -26.49 -0.60 -7.35
N LYS A 209 -25.33 -0.98 -7.89
CA LYS A 209 -25.13 -1.12 -9.33
C LYS A 209 -25.93 -2.28 -9.92
N ILE A 210 -26.08 -3.37 -9.18
CA ILE A 210 -26.83 -4.55 -9.62
C ILE A 210 -28.34 -4.34 -9.41
N ASP A 211 -28.73 -3.93 -8.21
CA ASP A 211 -30.12 -3.72 -7.79
C ASP A 211 -30.20 -2.49 -6.90
N TYR A 212 -30.69 -1.39 -7.47
CA TYR A 212 -30.80 -0.12 -6.79
C TYR A 212 -31.89 -0.17 -5.70
N ASP A 213 -31.52 0.26 -4.50
CA ASP A 213 -32.43 0.30 -3.34
C ASP A 213 -32.32 1.64 -2.62
N GLU A 214 -33.39 2.43 -2.69
CA GLU A 214 -33.49 3.76 -2.07
C GLU A 214 -33.31 3.72 -0.56
N ASN A 215 -33.67 2.61 0.10
CA ASN A 215 -33.61 2.49 1.56
C ASN A 215 -32.17 2.44 2.10
N ILE A 216 -31.18 2.21 1.22
CA ILE A 216 -29.76 2.13 1.59
C ILE A 216 -29.05 3.48 1.39
N TRP A 217 -29.72 4.51 0.85
CA TRP A 217 -29.09 5.78 0.52
C TRP A 217 -28.39 6.45 1.71
N ASP A 218 -29.04 6.50 2.88
CA ASP A 218 -28.43 7.07 4.09
C ASP A 218 -27.17 6.29 4.53
N MET A 219 -27.22 4.96 4.39
CA MET A 219 -26.09 4.09 4.69
C MET A 219 -24.95 4.32 3.70
N GLN A 220 -25.25 4.40 2.40
CA GLN A 220 -24.27 4.67 1.36
C GLN A 220 -23.57 6.00 1.60
N LYS A 221 -24.33 7.07 1.90
CA LYS A 221 -23.77 8.39 2.20
C LYS A 221 -22.85 8.38 3.42
N LEU A 222 -23.23 7.68 4.49
CA LEU A 222 -22.39 7.52 5.67
C LEU A 222 -21.09 6.79 5.34
N VAL A 223 -21.19 5.65 4.64
CA VAL A 223 -20.03 4.81 4.29
C VAL A 223 -19.08 5.55 3.35
N GLU A 224 -19.60 6.26 2.35
CA GLU A 224 -18.86 7.15 1.46
C GLU A 224 -18.04 8.21 2.23
N GLN A 225 -18.67 8.87 3.22
CA GLN A 225 -17.98 9.86 4.04
C GLN A 225 -16.83 9.26 4.85
N LYS A 226 -16.99 8.06 5.40
CA LYS A 226 -15.91 7.36 6.12
C LYS A 226 -14.81 6.92 5.16
N TYR A 227 -15.18 6.37 4.00
CA TYR A 227 -14.26 5.93 2.97
C TYR A 227 -13.35 7.08 2.49
N LYS A 228 -13.91 8.25 2.18
CA LYS A 228 -13.13 9.43 1.75
C LYS A 228 -12.10 9.87 2.77
N LYS A 229 -12.46 9.91 4.06
CA LYS A 229 -11.51 10.23 5.14
C LYS A 229 -10.36 9.21 5.21
N ILE A 230 -10.66 7.93 5.04
CA ILE A 230 -9.64 6.86 5.01
C ILE A 230 -8.71 7.05 3.81
N GLU A 231 -9.28 7.27 2.62
CA GLU A 231 -8.53 7.42 1.37
C GLU A 231 -7.65 8.68 1.37
N GLU A 232 -8.15 9.80 1.91
CA GLU A 232 -7.36 11.03 2.11
C GLU A 232 -6.18 10.81 3.04
N HIS A 233 -6.40 10.11 4.16
CA HIS A 233 -5.35 9.78 5.12
C HIS A 233 -4.28 8.90 4.48
N GLU A 234 -4.66 7.82 3.79
CA GLU A 234 -3.73 6.92 3.11
C GLU A 234 -2.94 7.63 2.02
N ARG A 235 -3.57 8.51 1.23
CA ARG A 235 -2.85 9.36 0.26
C ARG A 235 -1.85 10.28 0.96
N SER A 236 -2.20 10.84 2.11
CA SER A 236 -1.29 11.69 2.88
C SER A 236 -0.07 10.89 3.39
N VAL A 237 -0.31 9.72 3.97
CA VAL A 237 0.75 8.80 4.43
C VAL A 237 1.63 8.36 3.27
N GLN A 238 1.04 8.02 2.12
CA GLN A 238 1.77 7.62 0.93
C GLN A 238 2.66 8.76 0.40
N ARG A 239 2.14 10.00 0.33
CA ARG A 239 2.93 11.18 -0.04
C ARG A 239 4.11 11.39 0.92
N LYS A 240 3.89 11.30 2.23
CA LYS A 240 4.96 11.41 3.24
C LYS A 240 6.04 10.33 3.05
N ARG A 241 5.63 9.09 2.76
CA ARG A 241 6.53 7.97 2.47
C ARG A 241 7.34 8.18 1.20
N GLU A 242 6.69 8.57 0.11
CA GLU A 242 7.35 8.87 -1.18
C GLU A 242 8.32 10.04 -1.07
N ASP A 243 7.97 11.09 -0.33
CA ASP A 243 8.84 12.23 -0.06
C ASP A 243 10.08 11.84 0.76
N LYS A 244 9.91 10.96 1.77
CA LYS A 244 11.03 10.41 2.55
C LYS A 244 11.95 9.56 1.66
N GLU A 245 11.37 8.66 0.87
CA GLU A 245 12.12 7.83 -0.08
C GLU A 245 12.84 8.68 -1.14
N ARG A 246 12.22 9.76 -1.64
CA ARG A 246 12.84 10.72 -2.57
C ARG A 246 14.04 11.42 -1.94
N LYS A 247 13.88 11.98 -0.74
CA LYS A 247 14.95 12.65 0.01
C LYS A 247 16.12 11.68 0.28
N GLU A 248 15.84 10.43 0.63
CA GLU A 248 16.89 9.42 0.79
C GLU A 248 17.60 9.08 -0.52
N ARG A 249 16.85 8.94 -1.62
CA ARG A 249 17.41 8.65 -2.95
C ARG A 249 18.30 9.79 -3.44
N GLU A 250 17.90 11.04 -3.22
CA GLU A 250 18.69 12.24 -3.51
C GLU A 250 19.97 12.30 -2.67
N LYS A 251 19.88 12.04 -1.35
CA LYS A 251 21.05 11.96 -0.46
C LYS A 251 22.04 10.88 -0.92
N ARG A 252 21.56 9.69 -1.27
CA ARG A 252 22.41 8.59 -1.79
C ARG A 252 23.07 8.97 -3.12
N ALA A 253 22.33 9.57 -4.05
CA ALA A 253 22.87 10.02 -5.32
C ALA A 253 23.92 11.14 -5.15
N ARG A 254 23.69 12.07 -4.23
CA ARG A 254 24.67 13.11 -3.88
C ARG A 254 25.94 12.52 -3.29
N ALA A 255 25.83 11.61 -2.33
CA ALA A 255 26.98 10.93 -1.73
C ALA A 255 27.80 10.15 -2.77
N GLN A 256 27.13 9.45 -3.70
CA GLN A 256 27.81 8.76 -4.80
C GLN A 256 28.55 9.74 -5.72
N ARG A 257 27.93 10.86 -6.12
CA ARG A 257 28.59 11.89 -6.93
C ARG A 257 29.81 12.49 -6.23
N GLU A 258 29.69 12.81 -4.94
CA GLU A 258 30.79 13.33 -4.13
C GLU A 258 31.94 12.30 -4.02
N SER A 259 31.63 11.02 -3.80
CA SER A 259 32.65 9.96 -3.77
C SER A 259 33.35 9.77 -5.12
N ALA A 260 32.61 9.80 -6.23
CA ALA A 260 33.17 9.68 -7.58
C ALA A 260 34.07 10.87 -7.92
N GLN A 261 33.66 12.07 -7.52
CA GLN A 261 34.47 13.28 -7.70
C GLN A 261 35.77 13.21 -6.88
N ARG A 262 35.71 12.78 -5.61
CA ARG A 262 36.91 12.59 -4.78
C ARG A 262 37.86 11.56 -5.39
N ALA A 263 37.35 10.43 -5.87
CA ALA A 263 38.14 9.40 -6.53
C ALA A 263 38.83 9.93 -7.80
N TYR A 264 38.10 10.69 -8.62
CA TYR A 264 38.65 11.33 -9.82
C TYR A 264 39.76 12.35 -9.49
N GLU A 265 39.55 13.20 -8.48
CA GLU A 265 40.55 14.18 -8.05
C GLU A 265 41.80 13.52 -7.46
N GLU A 266 41.65 12.44 -6.70
CA GLU A 266 42.77 11.66 -6.17
C GLU A 266 43.57 11.00 -7.29
N GLN A 267 42.90 10.39 -8.27
CA GLN A 267 43.55 9.82 -9.45
C GLN A 267 44.34 10.89 -10.23
N LYS A 268 43.73 12.05 -10.47
CA LYS A 268 44.40 13.18 -11.13
C LYS A 268 45.64 13.66 -10.37
N LYS A 269 45.59 13.70 -9.03
CA LYS A 269 46.76 14.05 -8.20
C LYS A 269 47.85 12.99 -8.25
N ARG A 270 47.50 11.70 -8.26
CA ARG A 270 48.47 10.60 -8.41
C ARG A 270 49.19 10.67 -9.77
N GLU A 271 48.46 10.97 -10.84
CA GLU A 271 49.01 11.17 -12.18
C GLU A 271 49.90 12.42 -12.27
N ALA A 272 49.51 13.53 -11.60
CA ALA A 272 50.31 14.75 -11.55
C ALA A 272 51.55 14.66 -10.63
N GLY A 273 51.57 13.73 -9.68
CA GLY A 273 52.64 13.53 -8.71
C GLY A 273 53.78 12.60 -9.16
N MET A 274 53.69 11.99 -10.35
CA MET A 274 54.80 11.21 -10.91
C MET A 274 55.88 12.16 -11.48
N PRO A 275 57.10 12.22 -10.90
CA PRO A 275 58.18 13.02 -11.45
C PRO A 275 58.96 12.19 -12.47
N GLY A 276 58.95 12.63 -13.73
CA GLY A 276 59.97 12.28 -14.72
C GLY A 276 59.56 11.26 -15.78
N GLY A 277 59.14 11.79 -16.95
CA GLY A 277 58.87 10.99 -18.15
C GLY A 277 58.68 11.75 -19.48
N MET A 278 59.24 12.97 -19.60
CA MET A 278 59.63 13.70 -20.83
C MET A 278 58.58 14.05 -21.94
N PRO A 279 58.73 15.19 -22.66
CA PRO A 279 57.68 15.89 -23.40
C PRO A 279 57.78 15.75 -24.94
N GLY A 280 56.66 15.99 -25.63
CA GLY A 280 56.64 16.22 -27.07
C GLY A 280 55.26 16.17 -27.70
N GLY A 281 54.62 17.32 -27.89
CA GLY A 281 53.43 17.45 -28.74
C GLY A 281 52.46 18.55 -28.31
N MET A 282 52.78 19.81 -28.58
CA MET A 282 51.80 20.89 -28.63
C MET A 282 51.24 20.94 -30.06
N PRO A 283 49.92 20.92 -30.26
CA PRO A 283 49.27 22.08 -30.90
C PRO A 283 47.86 22.30 -30.31
N GLY A 284 47.48 23.46 -29.80
CA GLY A 284 47.34 24.70 -30.56
C GLY A 284 45.86 25.10 -30.57
N GLY A 285 45.54 26.22 -29.94
CA GLY A 285 44.32 27.00 -30.22
C GLY A 285 43.09 26.70 -29.37
N MET A 286 42.84 27.56 -28.38
CA MET A 286 41.46 27.98 -28.08
C MET A 286 41.23 29.26 -28.89
N PRO A 287 40.07 29.43 -29.58
CA PRO A 287 39.00 30.18 -28.92
C PRO A 287 37.55 29.83 -29.35
N ARG A 288 36.63 30.19 -28.44
CA ARG A 288 35.19 30.51 -28.60
C ARG A 288 34.63 30.65 -30.03
N GLY A 289 33.47 30.02 -30.27
CA GLY A 289 32.42 30.56 -31.14
C GLY A 289 31.73 29.54 -32.07
N MET A 290 30.40 29.51 -32.00
CA MET A 290 29.46 29.05 -33.04
C MET A 290 29.34 27.53 -33.38
N SER A 291 28.19 26.98 -32.98
CA SER A 291 27.21 26.26 -33.83
C SER A 291 27.65 25.27 -34.92
N GLY A 292 27.15 24.04 -34.80
CA GLY A 292 26.55 23.32 -35.94
C GLY A 292 27.32 22.12 -36.49
N GLY A 293 26.65 20.96 -36.54
CA GLY A 293 26.92 19.91 -37.54
C GLY A 293 27.51 18.61 -37.01
N MET A 294 26.63 17.65 -36.72
CA MET A 294 26.92 16.21 -36.92
C MET A 294 26.86 15.95 -38.45
N PRO A 295 27.71 15.09 -39.06
CA PRO A 295 27.33 13.68 -39.32
C PRO A 295 28.56 12.71 -39.31
N GLY A 296 28.48 11.49 -38.78
CA GLY A 296 27.92 10.33 -39.47
C GLY A 296 28.97 9.55 -40.26
N GLY A 297 29.30 8.31 -39.86
CA GLY A 297 30.15 7.41 -40.64
C GLY A 297 30.60 6.15 -39.90
N MET A 298 29.86 5.06 -40.09
CA MET A 298 30.27 3.68 -39.79
C MET A 298 30.39 2.94 -41.13
N PRO A 299 31.46 2.16 -41.37
CA PRO A 299 31.31 0.71 -41.59
C PRO A 299 32.53 -0.07 -41.01
N GLY A 300 32.45 -1.19 -40.30
CA GLY A 300 31.80 -2.46 -40.64
C GLY A 300 32.87 -3.55 -40.87
N GLY A 301 32.82 -4.67 -40.14
CA GLY A 301 33.37 -5.96 -40.59
C GLY A 301 34.39 -6.71 -39.68
N MET A 302 33.90 -7.79 -39.05
CA MET A 302 34.56 -9.11 -38.80
C MET A 302 35.87 -9.15 -37.98
N SER A 303 36.17 -10.14 -37.15
CA SER A 303 35.59 -11.45 -36.82
C SER A 303 36.43 -12.08 -35.70
N GLY A 304 35.81 -12.92 -34.86
CA GLY A 304 36.48 -14.13 -34.38
C GLY A 304 36.96 -14.15 -32.92
N GLY A 305 36.35 -15.06 -32.15
CA GLY A 305 37.09 -15.85 -31.17
C GLY A 305 36.83 -15.53 -29.70
N MET A 306 35.66 -15.93 -29.19
CA MET A 306 35.50 -16.24 -27.76
C MET A 306 35.96 -17.68 -27.53
N PRO A 307 36.80 -17.93 -26.53
CA PRO A 307 36.42 -18.86 -25.45
C PRO A 307 37.01 -18.39 -24.10
N GLY A 308 36.39 -18.49 -22.93
CA GLY A 308 35.22 -19.22 -22.45
C GLY A 308 35.43 -19.42 -20.94
N GLY A 309 34.36 -19.38 -20.15
CA GLY A 309 34.35 -19.92 -18.78
C GLY A 309 33.84 -18.99 -17.68
N MET A 310 32.51 -18.93 -17.50
CA MET A 310 31.88 -19.14 -16.18
C MET A 310 30.36 -19.19 -16.35
N SER A 311 29.83 -20.41 -16.27
CA SER A 311 28.43 -20.75 -16.05
C SER A 311 28.13 -20.68 -14.55
N GLY A 312 27.00 -20.06 -14.19
CA GLY A 312 26.55 -19.95 -12.79
C GLY A 312 25.13 -19.42 -12.66
N GLY A 313 24.18 -20.34 -12.79
CA GLY A 313 22.71 -20.26 -12.66
C GLY A 313 22.06 -19.05 -11.96
N MET A 314 21.08 -18.48 -12.68
CA MET A 314 20.02 -17.64 -12.12
C MET A 314 18.71 -18.47 -12.09
N PRO A 315 18.13 -18.76 -10.91
CA PRO A 315 16.80 -19.32 -10.80
C PRO A 315 15.78 -18.29 -10.28
N GLY A 316 14.95 -17.81 -11.21
CA GLY A 316 13.48 -17.71 -11.16
C GLY A 316 12.74 -17.18 -9.92
N GLY A 317 11.86 -16.20 -10.18
CA GLY A 317 10.55 -16.10 -9.51
C GLY A 317 10.05 -14.68 -9.27
N MET A 318 9.40 -14.05 -10.26
CA MET A 318 8.42 -13.00 -9.95
C MET A 318 7.20 -13.05 -10.88
N PRO A 319 5.96 -13.09 -10.35
CA PRO A 319 4.74 -13.34 -11.12
C PRO A 319 4.10 -12.07 -11.69
N GLY A 320 3.55 -12.22 -12.89
CA GLY A 320 2.42 -11.54 -13.53
C GLY A 320 1.96 -10.16 -13.08
N GLY A 321 2.04 -9.19 -13.99
CA GLY A 321 1.27 -7.95 -13.87
C GLY A 321 1.70 -6.75 -14.71
N MET A 322 2.28 -6.93 -15.91
CA MET A 322 2.55 -5.78 -16.79
C MET A 322 2.58 -6.18 -18.27
N GLY A 323 1.41 -6.57 -18.78
CA GLY A 323 1.17 -6.94 -20.19
C GLY A 323 1.29 -5.80 -21.21
N GLY A 324 2.05 -4.74 -20.91
CA GLY A 324 2.26 -3.60 -21.81
C GLY A 324 3.67 -3.48 -22.40
N LEU A 325 4.66 -4.17 -21.82
CA LEU A 325 6.07 -4.01 -22.24
C LEU A 325 6.64 -5.23 -22.99
N GLY A 326 6.02 -6.40 -22.83
CA GLY A 326 6.40 -7.61 -23.58
C GLY A 326 6.07 -7.52 -25.07
N GLY A 327 4.98 -6.81 -25.43
CA GLY A 327 4.62 -6.55 -26.82
C GLY A 327 5.61 -5.62 -27.53
N LEU A 328 6.23 -4.69 -26.81
CA LEU A 328 7.21 -3.76 -27.37
C LEU A 328 8.55 -4.47 -27.68
N LEU A 329 8.97 -5.40 -26.82
CA LEU A 329 10.23 -6.14 -26.99
C LEU A 329 10.15 -7.17 -28.13
N GLY A 330 8.97 -7.76 -28.38
CA GLY A 330 8.72 -8.63 -29.53
C GLY A 330 8.59 -7.90 -30.88
N SER A 331 8.38 -6.58 -30.85
CA SER A 331 8.12 -5.75 -32.04
C SER A 331 9.39 -5.10 -32.61
N MET A 332 10.56 -5.29 -32.00
CA MET A 332 11.84 -4.73 -32.47
C MET A 332 12.38 -5.36 -33.77
N ASN A 333 11.80 -6.49 -34.21
CA ASN A 333 12.13 -7.14 -35.48
C ASN A 333 11.22 -6.71 -36.65
N ASP A 334 10.37 -5.70 -36.44
CA ASP A 334 9.46 -5.21 -37.45
C ASP A 334 10.11 -4.11 -38.32
N PRO A 335 10.11 -4.24 -39.66
CA PRO A 335 10.77 -3.29 -40.55
C PRO A 335 10.19 -1.87 -40.49
N ASP A 336 8.89 -1.71 -40.19
CA ASP A 336 8.29 -0.37 -40.06
C ASP A 336 8.73 0.32 -38.77
N LEU A 337 8.92 -0.45 -37.69
CA LEU A 337 9.36 0.08 -36.40
C LEU A 337 10.86 0.39 -36.40
N GLN A 338 11.66 -0.41 -37.11
CA GLN A 338 13.06 -0.08 -37.34
C GLN A 338 13.23 1.24 -38.08
N GLN A 339 12.37 1.54 -39.07
CA GLN A 339 12.43 2.81 -39.79
C GLN A 339 12.07 4.00 -38.89
N VAL A 340 11.10 3.83 -37.98
CA VAL A 340 10.70 4.85 -36.99
C VAL A 340 11.81 5.09 -35.94
N PHE A 341 12.44 4.03 -35.43
CA PHE A 341 13.51 4.13 -34.43
C PHE A 341 14.88 4.50 -35.02
N SER A 342 15.08 4.36 -36.32
CA SER A 342 16.30 4.80 -37.02
C SER A 342 16.32 6.31 -37.27
N ASN A 343 15.19 7.01 -37.13
CA ASN A 343 15.14 8.45 -37.26
C ASN A 343 15.55 9.11 -35.93
N PRO A 344 16.71 9.82 -35.87
CA PRO A 344 17.20 10.41 -34.63
C PRO A 344 16.26 11.49 -34.06
N LYS A 345 15.47 12.16 -34.91
CA LYS A 345 14.44 13.11 -34.45
C LYS A 345 13.28 12.40 -33.75
N MET A 346 12.89 11.22 -34.22
CA MET A 346 11.81 10.42 -33.63
C MET A 346 12.19 9.87 -32.26
N MET A 347 13.43 9.38 -32.13
CA MET A 347 13.96 8.91 -30.85
C MET A 347 14.01 10.04 -29.81
N ALA A 348 14.44 11.23 -30.22
CA ALA A 348 14.45 12.40 -29.35
C ALA A 348 13.03 12.83 -28.95
N ALA A 349 12.08 12.88 -29.89
CA ALA A 349 10.69 13.23 -29.62
C ALA A 349 10.00 12.18 -28.73
N PHE A 350 10.26 10.89 -28.95
CA PHE A 350 9.69 9.81 -28.14
C PHE A 350 10.26 9.82 -26.71
N GLN A 351 11.56 10.07 -26.55
CA GLN A 351 12.17 10.26 -25.22
C GLN A 351 11.60 11.49 -24.49
N ASP A 352 11.35 12.60 -25.20
CA ASP A 352 10.77 13.80 -24.60
C ASP A 352 9.30 13.60 -24.18
N ILE A 353 8.51 12.88 -24.98
CA ILE A 353 7.12 12.53 -24.65
C ILE A 353 7.05 11.51 -23.50
N LEU A 354 7.95 10.53 -23.45
CA LEU A 354 8.03 9.58 -22.34
C LEU A 354 8.49 10.24 -21.05
N ALA A 355 9.41 11.20 -21.14
CA ALA A 355 9.83 11.99 -19.99
C ALA A 355 8.71 12.93 -19.51
N ASN A 356 7.87 13.44 -20.42
CA ASN A 356 6.72 14.28 -20.10
C ASN A 356 5.60 14.18 -21.16
N PRO A 357 4.49 13.49 -20.86
CA PRO A 357 3.39 13.29 -21.82
C PRO A 357 2.75 14.58 -22.36
N ALA A 358 2.86 15.71 -21.64
CA ALA A 358 2.36 17.01 -22.10
C ALA A 358 3.17 17.60 -23.26
N ASN A 359 4.40 17.10 -23.50
CA ASN A 359 5.25 17.55 -24.60
C ASN A 359 4.77 17.04 -25.97
N MET A 360 3.80 16.11 -26.02
CA MET A 360 3.24 15.61 -27.27
C MET A 360 2.70 16.72 -28.17
N SER A 361 2.11 17.78 -27.59
CA SER A 361 1.60 18.92 -28.36
C SER A 361 2.68 19.70 -29.11
N LYS A 362 3.95 19.62 -28.70
CA LYS A 362 5.08 20.29 -29.37
C LYS A 362 5.43 19.68 -30.73
N TYR A 363 5.07 18.42 -30.92
CA TYR A 363 5.41 17.64 -32.11
C TYR A 363 4.20 17.40 -33.02
N LYS A 364 3.04 17.96 -32.67
CA LYS A 364 1.79 17.82 -33.43
C LYS A 364 1.88 18.42 -34.84
N ASP A 365 2.68 19.48 -34.97
CA ASP A 365 2.87 20.19 -36.24
C ASP A 365 4.14 19.73 -36.99
N ASP A 366 4.87 18.74 -36.45
CA ASP A 366 6.01 18.11 -37.14
C ASP A 366 5.48 16.94 -37.99
N PRO A 367 5.51 17.04 -39.33
CA PRO A 367 4.92 16.02 -40.21
C PRO A 367 5.62 14.66 -40.08
N ASP A 368 6.92 14.63 -39.79
CA ASP A 368 7.69 13.39 -39.64
C ASP A 368 7.28 12.66 -38.35
N VAL A 369 7.00 13.42 -37.28
CA VAL A 369 6.57 12.88 -35.98
C VAL A 369 5.10 12.47 -36.00
N ALA A 370 4.23 13.25 -36.66
CA ALA A 370 2.82 12.93 -36.81
C ALA A 370 2.60 11.66 -37.65
N GLU A 371 3.38 11.46 -38.72
CA GLU A 371 3.30 10.25 -39.55
C GLU A 371 3.76 9.00 -38.77
N ALA A 372 4.84 9.10 -38.01
CA ALA A 372 5.35 8.00 -37.19
C ALA A 372 4.42 7.64 -36.02
N ILE A 373 3.85 8.63 -35.32
CA ILE A 373 2.81 8.42 -34.30
C ILE A 373 1.57 7.77 -34.93
N SER A 374 1.17 8.18 -36.13
CA SER A 374 0.05 7.57 -36.86
C SER A 374 0.31 6.11 -37.25
N LYS A 375 1.54 5.77 -37.68
CA LYS A 375 1.95 4.39 -37.98
C LYS A 375 1.99 3.53 -36.71
N LEU A 376 2.52 4.05 -35.61
CA LEU A 376 2.52 3.39 -34.29
C LEU A 376 1.09 3.18 -33.77
N THR A 377 0.23 4.19 -33.89
CA THR A 377 -1.18 4.13 -33.44
C THR A 377 -2.00 3.16 -34.30
N ARG A 378 -1.76 3.09 -35.62
CA ARG A 378 -2.43 2.09 -36.48
C ARG A 378 -2.01 0.66 -36.15
N LYS A 379 -0.75 0.47 -35.73
CA LYS A 379 -0.14 -0.84 -35.48
C LYS A 379 -0.40 -1.38 -34.07
N PHE A 380 -0.48 -0.50 -33.08
CA PHE A 380 -0.71 -0.85 -31.67
C PHE A 380 -2.08 -0.42 -31.13
N GLY A 381 -2.82 0.43 -31.85
CA GLY A 381 -4.11 1.01 -31.44
C GLY A 381 -5.35 0.29 -31.99
N GLY A 382 -5.28 -1.04 -32.10
CA GLY A 382 -6.47 -1.86 -32.31
C GLY A 382 -7.20 -2.11 -30.99
N GLY A 383 -8.01 -1.14 -30.55
CA GLY A 383 -8.98 -1.33 -29.47
C GLY A 383 -8.90 -0.29 -28.35
N MET A 384 -9.62 0.82 -28.52
CA MET A 384 -10.06 1.64 -27.39
C MET A 384 -11.57 1.88 -27.55
N PRO A 385 -12.41 1.38 -26.62
CA PRO A 385 -13.85 1.64 -26.64
C PRO A 385 -14.10 3.05 -26.11
N GLY A 386 -14.63 3.93 -26.96
CA GLY A 386 -14.99 5.29 -26.54
C GLY A 386 -15.03 6.22 -27.73
N GLY A 387 -16.21 6.32 -28.35
CA GLY A 387 -16.46 7.23 -29.45
C GLY A 387 -16.17 8.68 -29.07
N PHE A 388 -15.32 9.32 -29.86
CA PHE A 388 -15.37 10.76 -30.05
C PHE A 388 -15.85 11.02 -31.47
N ASN A 389 -17.13 11.40 -31.53
CA ASN A 389 -17.73 12.03 -32.69
C ASN A 389 -17.14 13.44 -32.82
N VAL A 390 -16.59 13.80 -33.98
CA VAL A 390 -16.39 15.20 -34.35
C VAL A 390 -16.84 15.35 -35.81
N PRO A 391 -17.73 16.31 -36.10
CA PRO A 391 -18.37 16.44 -37.39
C PRO A 391 -17.42 17.07 -38.42
N HIS A 392 -17.45 16.56 -39.65
CA HIS A 392 -17.91 17.30 -40.82
C HIS A 392 -18.12 16.38 -42.01
#